data_AF-A0A3S3SJU3-F1
#
_entry.id   AF-A0A3S3SJU3-F1
#
_cell.length_a   1.000
_cell.length_b   1.000
_cell.length_c   1.000
_cell.angle_alpha   90.00
_cell.angle_beta   90.00
_cell.angle_gamma   90.00
#
_symmetry.space_group_name_H-M   'P 1'
#
loop_
_entity.id
_entity.type
_entity.pdbx_description
1 polymer ?
#
loop_
_entity_poly.entity_id
_entity_poly.type
_entity_poly.pdbx_seq_one_letter_code
_entity_poly.pdbx_strand_id
1 'polypeptide(L)'
;MIGAELARAGFDQSWLPMVGSWMGDILQTNLGKENAFSLAAVRENNRVNEMAFYFPLIGMRLRRFNQVLEAFSYPPLPNQHEVLEGLMVGFIDLVFAVDGRYYLADYKSNFLGSCPVDYQQEQLWAAMLDHRYDLQYLIYTLALHRFLKGRIKDYQYDEHFGGALYLFLRGLHPDNDAGTGVFAARPSFALIEALDQVVANVV
;
A
#
# COMPACT_ATOMS: atom_id res chain seq x y z
N MET A 1 -8.16 -14.54 -16.67
CA MET A 1 -8.30 -14.48 -18.14
C MET A 1 -8.82 -13.09 -18.51
N ILE A 2 -7.97 -12.18 -19.01
CA ILE A 2 -8.31 -10.75 -19.24
C ILE A 2 -9.57 -10.59 -20.12
N GLY A 3 -9.72 -11.41 -21.18
CA GLY A 3 -10.89 -11.37 -22.06
C GLY A 3 -12.21 -11.63 -21.34
N ALA A 4 -12.23 -12.50 -20.32
CA ALA A 4 -13.43 -12.77 -19.54
C ALA A 4 -13.82 -11.55 -18.68
N GLU A 5 -12.84 -10.85 -18.09
CA GLU A 5 -13.09 -9.63 -17.31
C GLU A 5 -13.56 -8.48 -18.20
N LEU A 6 -13.00 -8.33 -19.40
CA LEU A 6 -13.49 -7.36 -20.39
C LEU A 6 -14.95 -7.59 -20.74
N ALA A 7 -15.32 -8.84 -21.06
CA ALA A 7 -16.71 -9.20 -21.35
C ALA A 7 -17.63 -8.92 -20.16
N ARG A 8 -17.21 -9.28 -18.94
CA ARG A 8 -17.97 -9.04 -17.71
C ARG A 8 -18.19 -7.54 -17.45
N ALA A 9 -17.21 -6.72 -17.78
CA ALA A 9 -17.28 -5.26 -17.67
C ALA A 9 -17.98 -4.57 -18.87
N GLY A 10 -18.44 -5.33 -19.87
CA GLY A 10 -19.15 -4.80 -21.04
C GLY A 10 -18.24 -4.19 -22.11
N PHE A 11 -16.94 -4.47 -22.08
CA PHE A 11 -15.99 -4.02 -23.09
C PHE A 11 -15.88 -5.02 -24.25
N ASP A 12 -15.69 -4.45 -25.44
CA ASP A 12 -15.46 -5.22 -26.66
C ASP A 12 -14.11 -5.98 -26.59
N GLN A 13 -14.06 -7.20 -27.13
CA GLN A 13 -12.84 -8.02 -27.12
C GLN A 13 -11.69 -7.44 -27.96
N SER A 14 -11.95 -6.47 -28.83
CA SER A 14 -10.92 -5.70 -29.54
C SER A 14 -9.97 -4.95 -28.62
N TRP A 15 -10.35 -4.69 -27.36
CA TRP A 15 -9.45 -4.12 -26.35
C TRP A 15 -8.44 -5.12 -25.80
N LEU A 16 -8.65 -6.43 -25.99
CA LEU A 16 -7.83 -7.47 -25.39
C LEU A 16 -6.33 -7.35 -25.70
N PRO A 17 -5.88 -7.08 -26.95
CA PRO A 17 -4.45 -6.94 -27.24
C PRO A 17 -3.82 -5.77 -26.48
N MET A 18 -4.51 -4.62 -26.43
CA MET A 18 -4.01 -3.44 -25.74
C MET A 18 -3.95 -3.65 -24.22
N VAL A 19 -5.04 -4.13 -23.62
CA VAL A 19 -5.10 -4.37 -22.17
C VAL A 19 -4.16 -5.51 -21.77
N GLY A 20 -4.04 -6.55 -22.59
CA GLY A 20 -3.10 -7.64 -22.39
C GLY A 20 -1.65 -7.17 -22.37
N SER A 21 -1.26 -6.33 -23.34
CA SER A 21 0.06 -5.71 -23.36
C SER A 21 0.28 -4.86 -22.12
N TRP A 22 -0.63 -3.92 -21.84
CA TRP A 22 -0.51 -3.01 -20.71
C TRP A 22 -0.41 -3.74 -19.36
N MET A 23 -1.19 -4.80 -19.16
CA MET A 23 -1.08 -5.67 -17.98
C MET A 23 0.27 -6.38 -17.91
N GLY A 24 0.81 -6.83 -19.05
CA GLY A 24 2.15 -7.39 -19.14
C GLY A 24 3.22 -6.39 -18.72
N ASP A 25 3.12 -5.15 -19.20
CA ASP A 25 4.06 -4.06 -18.89
C ASP A 25 4.01 -3.69 -17.40
N ILE A 26 2.80 -3.56 -16.83
CA ILE A 26 2.59 -3.34 -15.40
C ILE A 26 3.26 -4.45 -14.57
N LEU A 27 3.02 -5.72 -14.92
CA LEU A 27 3.54 -6.85 -14.16
C LEU A 27 5.06 -6.98 -14.24
N GLN A 28 5.67 -6.53 -15.35
CA GLN A 28 7.12 -6.57 -15.55
C GLN A 28 7.86 -5.35 -15.01
N THR A 29 7.15 -4.26 -14.69
CA THR A 29 7.75 -3.03 -14.15
C THR A 29 8.56 -3.33 -12.88
N ASN A 30 9.78 -2.80 -12.81
CA ASN A 30 10.61 -2.93 -11.61
C ASN A 30 10.03 -2.08 -10.47
N LEU A 31 9.72 -2.73 -9.35
CA LEU A 31 9.16 -2.11 -8.15
C LEU A 31 10.21 -1.83 -7.08
N GLY A 32 11.40 -2.42 -7.21
CA GLY A 32 12.46 -2.35 -6.21
C GLY A 32 13.43 -1.20 -6.47
N LYS A 33 13.76 -0.46 -5.41
CA LYS A 33 14.75 0.62 -5.45
C LYS A 33 16.19 0.11 -5.33
N GLU A 34 16.43 -0.80 -4.38
CA GLU A 34 17.77 -1.37 -4.10
C GLU A 34 17.97 -2.72 -4.80
N ASN A 35 17.00 -3.62 -4.65
CA ASN A 35 16.98 -4.92 -5.30
C ASN A 35 15.81 -4.96 -6.26
N ALA A 36 16.07 -5.22 -7.55
CA ALA A 36 15.03 -5.24 -8.56
C ALA A 36 14.09 -6.44 -8.38
N PHE A 37 12.79 -6.19 -8.40
CA PHE A 37 11.75 -7.22 -8.44
C PHE A 37 10.49 -6.69 -9.12
N SER A 38 9.63 -7.58 -9.61
CA SER A 38 8.38 -7.23 -10.30
C SER A 38 7.23 -8.15 -9.85
N LEU A 39 5.98 -7.74 -10.09
CA LEU A 39 4.82 -8.56 -9.73
C LEU A 39 4.74 -9.86 -10.54
N ALA A 40 5.31 -9.88 -11.75
CA ALA A 40 5.42 -11.08 -12.57
C ALA A 40 6.21 -12.20 -11.88
N ALA A 41 7.18 -11.85 -11.02
CA ALA A 41 7.98 -12.82 -10.27
C ALA A 41 7.30 -13.31 -8.98
N VAL A 42 6.22 -12.66 -8.54
CA VAL A 42 5.52 -13.00 -7.29
C VAL A 42 4.61 -14.22 -7.52
N ARG A 43 5.06 -15.36 -6.98
CA ARG A 43 4.32 -16.63 -7.04
C ARG A 43 3.05 -16.57 -6.20
N GLU A 44 2.04 -17.34 -6.60
CA GLU A 44 0.74 -17.40 -5.91
C GLU A 44 0.85 -17.81 -4.44
N ASN A 45 1.73 -18.76 -4.11
CA ASN A 45 1.96 -19.19 -2.72
C ASN A 45 2.73 -18.16 -1.87
N ASN A 46 3.24 -17.09 -2.50
CA ASN A 46 3.96 -16.00 -1.82
C ASN A 46 3.14 -14.71 -1.78
N ARG A 47 1.83 -14.78 -2.04
CA ARG A 47 0.94 -13.61 -1.95
C ARG A 47 -0.41 -13.94 -1.35
N VAL A 48 -1.03 -12.90 -0.81
CA VAL A 48 -2.43 -12.87 -0.40
C VAL A 48 -3.06 -11.68 -1.11
N ASN A 49 -4.08 -11.93 -1.92
CA ASN A 49 -4.87 -10.89 -2.55
C ASN A 49 -5.99 -10.46 -1.58
N GLU A 50 -6.31 -9.17 -1.55
CA GLU A 50 -7.41 -8.60 -0.77
C GLU A 50 -7.39 -9.03 0.71
N MET A 51 -6.23 -8.87 1.37
CA MET A 51 -6.09 -9.26 2.77
C MET A 51 -6.93 -8.33 3.66
N ALA A 52 -8.01 -8.87 4.21
CA ALA A 52 -8.86 -8.17 5.17
C ALA A 52 -8.16 -8.01 6.53
N PHE A 53 -8.39 -6.88 7.19
CA PHE A 53 -8.00 -6.66 8.58
C PHE A 53 -9.11 -6.00 9.39
N TYR A 54 -9.04 -6.18 10.70
CA TYR A 54 -10.04 -5.75 11.67
C TYR A 54 -9.34 -5.14 12.87
N PHE A 55 -9.59 -3.86 13.13
CA PHE A 55 -9.07 -3.13 14.28
C PHE A 55 -10.21 -2.69 15.18
N PRO A 56 -10.36 -3.33 16.35
CA PRO A 56 -11.22 -2.80 17.40
C PRO A 56 -10.70 -1.43 17.82
N LEU A 57 -11.55 -0.42 17.71
CA LEU A 57 -11.32 0.92 18.22
C LEU A 57 -12.09 1.01 19.53
N ILE A 58 -11.37 0.98 20.65
CA ILE A 58 -11.95 1.03 21.99
C ILE A 58 -11.50 2.34 22.62
N GLY A 59 -12.32 3.38 22.53
CA GLY A 59 -12.02 4.70 23.07
C GLY A 59 -10.76 5.35 22.47
N MET A 60 -10.49 5.12 21.17
CA MET A 60 -9.30 5.68 20.52
C MET A 60 -9.42 7.21 20.43
N ARG A 61 -8.55 7.92 21.13
CA ARG A 61 -8.58 9.39 21.17
C ARG A 61 -7.81 9.97 19.99
N LEU A 62 -8.50 10.68 19.08
CA LEU A 62 -7.85 11.27 17.90
C LEU A 62 -6.73 12.25 18.26
N ARG A 63 -6.84 12.96 19.38
CA ARG A 63 -5.74 13.83 19.87
C ARG A 63 -4.42 13.07 20.03
N ARG A 64 -4.46 11.87 20.63
CA ARG A 64 -3.25 11.05 20.86
C ARG A 64 -2.71 10.50 19.55
N PHE A 65 -3.61 10.07 18.67
CA PHE A 65 -3.25 9.62 17.33
C PHE A 65 -2.55 10.73 16.53
N ASN A 66 -3.12 11.95 16.52
CA ASN A 66 -2.52 13.11 15.87
C ASN A 66 -1.16 13.51 16.48
N GLN A 67 -1.01 13.43 17.80
CA GLN A 67 0.29 13.68 18.44
C GLN A 67 1.39 12.74 17.93
N VAL A 68 1.06 11.46 17.68
CA VAL A 68 2.00 10.52 17.06
C VAL A 68 2.29 10.92 15.63
N LEU A 69 1.27 11.22 14.82
CA LEU A 69 1.48 11.67 13.43
C LEU A 69 2.42 12.87 13.37
N GLU A 70 2.14 13.92 14.15
CA GLU A 70 2.93 15.15 14.17
C GLU A 70 4.37 14.90 14.63
N ALA A 71 4.58 14.06 15.66
CA ALA A 71 5.92 13.71 16.14
C ALA A 71 6.78 13.03 15.07
N PHE A 72 6.17 12.35 14.10
CA PHE A 72 6.82 11.73 12.96
C PHE A 72 6.64 12.50 11.65
N SER A 73 6.24 13.78 11.71
CA SER A 73 6.09 14.70 10.57
C SER A 73 4.98 14.31 9.56
N TYR A 74 3.92 13.67 10.03
CA TYR A 74 2.71 13.40 9.24
C TYR A 74 1.63 14.45 9.51
N PRO A 75 0.82 14.81 8.49
CA PRO A 75 -0.31 15.73 8.69
C PRO A 75 -1.36 15.13 9.63
N PRO A 76 -1.82 15.89 10.64
CA PRO A 76 -2.86 15.42 11.56
C PRO A 76 -4.20 15.24 10.84
N LEU A 77 -5.10 14.46 11.45
CA LEU A 77 -6.51 14.41 11.07
C LEU A 77 -7.28 15.63 11.62
N PRO A 78 -8.35 16.08 10.93
CA PRO A 78 -9.26 17.07 11.50
C PRO A 78 -9.96 16.53 12.76
N ASN A 79 -10.63 17.41 13.51
CA ASN A 79 -11.46 17.04 14.68
C ASN A 79 -10.72 16.26 15.80
N GLN A 80 -9.55 16.74 16.22
CA GLN A 80 -8.72 16.15 17.28
C GLN A 80 -9.42 15.80 18.62
N HIS A 81 -10.63 16.28 18.87
CA HIS A 81 -11.39 16.01 20.11
C HIS A 81 -12.25 14.75 20.04
N GLU A 82 -12.38 14.12 18.87
CA GLU A 82 -13.16 12.90 18.72
C GLU A 82 -12.52 11.70 19.43
N VAL A 83 -13.41 10.83 19.90
CA VAL A 83 -13.09 9.51 20.42
C VAL A 83 -13.76 8.51 19.49
N LEU A 84 -12.96 7.66 18.84
CA LEU A 84 -13.47 6.64 17.94
C LEU A 84 -13.73 5.35 18.71
N GLU A 85 -14.94 4.82 18.51
CA GLU A 85 -15.44 3.56 19.08
C GLU A 85 -15.95 2.68 17.93
N GLY A 86 -15.71 1.37 18.01
CA GLY A 86 -16.25 0.39 17.07
C GLY A 86 -15.18 -0.46 16.41
N LEU A 87 -15.34 -0.73 15.12
CA LEU A 87 -14.46 -1.61 14.36
C LEU A 87 -14.04 -0.93 13.06
N MET A 88 -12.75 -0.72 12.88
CA MET A 88 -12.18 -0.35 11.59
C MET A 88 -11.94 -1.61 10.79
N VAL A 89 -12.54 -1.67 9.60
CA VAL A 89 -12.40 -2.76 8.64
C VAL A 89 -11.72 -2.20 7.40
N GLY A 90 -10.74 -2.92 6.88
CA GLY A 90 -10.06 -2.55 5.64
C GLY A 90 -9.54 -3.76 4.91
N PHE A 91 -9.12 -3.53 3.66
CA PHE A 91 -8.62 -4.55 2.75
C PHE A 91 -7.35 -4.03 2.10
N ILE A 92 -6.27 -4.81 2.18
CA ILE A 92 -5.01 -4.54 1.50
C ILE A 92 -5.03 -5.30 0.18
N ASP A 93 -4.96 -4.60 -0.96
CA ASP A 93 -5.12 -5.19 -2.29
C ASP A 93 -4.19 -6.39 -2.51
N LEU A 94 -2.92 -6.25 -2.11
CA LEU A 94 -1.93 -7.30 -2.24
C LEU A 94 -0.95 -7.26 -1.06
N VAL A 95 -0.75 -8.40 -0.41
CA VAL A 95 0.40 -8.65 0.45
C VAL A 95 1.23 -9.73 -0.21
N PHE A 96 2.54 -9.55 -0.28
CA PHE A 96 3.43 -10.53 -0.91
C PHE A 96 4.82 -10.57 -0.28
N ALA A 97 5.53 -11.67 -0.50
CA ALA A 97 6.87 -11.88 0.01
C ALA A 97 7.91 -11.97 -1.12
N VAL A 98 9.00 -11.22 -0.98
CA VAL A 98 10.19 -11.27 -1.85
C VAL A 98 11.42 -11.34 -0.94
N ASP A 99 12.28 -12.33 -1.18
CA ASP A 99 13.54 -12.52 -0.43
C ASP A 99 13.38 -12.48 1.10
N GLY A 100 12.31 -13.08 1.61
CA GLY A 100 12.02 -13.14 3.05
C GLY A 100 11.39 -11.87 3.65
N ARG A 101 11.22 -10.81 2.85
CA ARG A 101 10.57 -9.56 3.24
C ARG A 101 9.14 -9.50 2.73
N TYR A 102 8.23 -9.04 3.58
CA TYR A 102 6.82 -8.85 3.30
C TYR A 102 6.54 -7.41 2.88
N TYR A 103 5.88 -7.27 1.74
CA TYR A 103 5.45 -6.01 1.18
C TYR A 103 3.93 -5.96 1.14
N LEU A 104 3.37 -4.77 1.29
CA LEU A 104 2.01 -4.50 0.89
C LEU A 104 2.02 -3.64 -0.39
N ALA A 105 1.06 -3.88 -1.27
CA ALA A 105 0.82 -3.06 -2.43
C ALA A 105 -0.67 -2.67 -2.52
N ASP A 106 -0.91 -1.47 -3.04
CA ASP A 106 -2.23 -0.92 -3.32
C ASP A 106 -2.24 -0.33 -4.73
N TYR A 107 -3.25 -0.67 -5.53
CA TYR A 107 -3.33 -0.29 -6.94
C TYR A 107 -4.12 1.00 -7.11
N LYS A 108 -3.48 2.02 -7.71
CA LYS A 108 -4.07 3.34 -7.95
C LYS A 108 -4.30 3.56 -9.44
N SER A 109 -5.56 3.78 -9.83
CA SER A 109 -5.94 4.10 -11.21
C SER A 109 -5.99 5.61 -11.50
N ASN A 110 -5.52 6.44 -10.55
CA ASN A 110 -5.54 7.90 -10.61
C ASN A 110 -4.89 8.42 -11.89
N PHE A 111 -5.48 9.45 -12.49
CA PHE A 111 -4.95 10.13 -13.66
C PHE A 111 -4.20 11.38 -13.22
N LEU A 112 -2.87 11.36 -13.32
CA LEU A 112 -2.00 12.50 -12.98
C LEU A 112 -1.59 13.30 -14.22
N GLY A 113 -1.78 12.70 -15.39
CA GLY A 113 -1.45 13.25 -16.70
C GLY A 113 -1.24 12.14 -17.72
N SER A 114 -0.76 12.50 -18.90
CA SER A 114 -0.63 11.60 -20.05
C SER A 114 0.80 11.17 -20.34
N CYS A 115 1.77 11.74 -19.63
CA CYS A 115 3.20 11.52 -19.86
C CYS A 115 3.85 10.85 -18.63
N PRO A 116 4.95 10.09 -18.82
CA PRO A 116 5.69 9.51 -17.69
C PRO A 116 6.16 10.53 -16.64
N VAL A 117 6.44 11.77 -17.06
CA VAL A 117 6.81 12.89 -16.16
C VAL A 117 5.70 13.22 -15.15
N ASP A 118 4.43 12.94 -15.48
CA ASP A 118 3.29 13.19 -14.60
C ASP A 118 3.17 12.14 -13.47
N TYR A 119 3.97 11.07 -13.52
CA TYR A 119 3.99 9.99 -12.54
C TYR A 119 5.36 9.88 -11.85
N GLN A 120 6.12 10.98 -11.81
CA GLN A 120 7.36 11.08 -11.06
C GLN A 120 7.10 11.37 -9.58
N GLN A 121 8.13 11.20 -8.76
CA GLN A 121 8.01 11.18 -7.29
C GLN A 121 7.31 12.42 -6.70
N GLU A 122 7.50 13.61 -7.28
CA GLU A 122 6.82 14.83 -6.84
C GLU A 122 5.30 14.76 -7.06
N GLN A 123 4.87 14.35 -8.25
CA GLN A 123 3.46 14.22 -8.61
C GLN A 123 2.80 13.07 -7.85
N LEU A 124 3.50 11.96 -7.67
CA LEU A 124 3.03 10.85 -6.82
C LEU A 124 2.85 11.34 -5.38
N TRP A 125 3.80 12.07 -4.83
CA TRP A 125 3.71 12.59 -3.46
C TRP A 125 2.54 13.55 -3.27
N ALA A 126 2.31 14.46 -4.23
CA ALA A 126 1.14 15.34 -4.21
C ALA A 126 -0.17 14.55 -4.20
N ALA A 127 -0.29 13.52 -5.04
CA ALA A 127 -1.45 12.64 -5.06
C ALA A 127 -1.63 11.82 -3.77
N MET A 128 -0.52 11.38 -3.16
CA MET A 128 -0.53 10.66 -1.88
C MET A 128 -1.11 11.54 -0.76
N LEU A 129 -0.76 12.82 -0.72
CA LEU A 129 -1.26 13.76 0.27
C LEU A 129 -2.72 14.16 0.01
N ASP A 130 -3.10 14.44 -1.25
CA ASP A 130 -4.46 14.86 -1.62
C ASP A 130 -5.51 13.81 -1.21
N HIS A 131 -5.20 12.53 -1.43
CA HIS A 131 -6.10 11.42 -1.10
C HIS A 131 -5.87 10.79 0.28
N ARG A 132 -4.99 11.38 1.10
CA ARG A 132 -4.58 10.83 2.40
C ARG A 132 -4.12 9.37 2.37
N TYR A 133 -3.46 8.98 1.28
CA TYR A 133 -2.84 7.66 1.16
C TYR A 133 -1.64 7.50 2.12
N ASP A 134 -1.07 8.62 2.59
CA ASP A 134 -0.10 8.65 3.68
C ASP A 134 -0.63 7.94 4.94
N LEU A 135 -1.85 8.28 5.34
CA LEU A 135 -2.51 7.67 6.48
C LEU A 135 -2.91 6.22 6.19
N GLN A 136 -3.38 5.95 4.97
CA GLN A 136 -3.78 4.61 4.57
C GLN A 136 -2.62 3.62 4.70
N TYR A 137 -1.43 3.96 4.19
CA TYR A 137 -0.31 3.02 4.28
C TYR A 137 0.16 2.83 5.73
N LEU A 138 0.02 3.82 6.61
CA LEU A 138 0.33 3.66 8.04
C LEU A 138 -0.60 2.65 8.70
N ILE A 139 -1.90 2.76 8.43
CA ILE A 139 -2.92 1.82 8.95
C ILE A 139 -2.67 0.42 8.39
N TYR A 140 -2.40 0.31 7.09
CA TYR A 140 -2.13 -0.98 6.44
C TYR A 140 -0.83 -1.60 6.93
N THR A 141 0.20 -0.79 7.15
CA THR A 141 1.47 -1.25 7.73
C THR A 141 1.27 -1.74 9.15
N LEU A 142 0.52 -1.03 10.00
CA LEU A 142 0.17 -1.48 11.34
C LEU A 142 -0.61 -2.81 11.31
N ALA A 143 -1.54 -2.96 10.36
CA ALA A 143 -2.35 -4.16 10.22
C ALA A 143 -1.49 -5.36 9.85
N LEU A 144 -0.64 -5.19 8.84
CA LEU A 144 0.29 -6.21 8.42
C LEU A 144 1.32 -6.52 9.52
N HIS A 145 1.84 -5.50 10.23
CA HIS A 145 2.75 -5.70 11.35
C HIS A 145 2.15 -6.59 12.44
N ARG A 146 0.93 -6.27 12.91
CA ARG A 146 0.21 -7.08 13.91
C ARG A 146 -0.03 -8.51 13.42
N PHE A 147 -0.44 -8.65 12.15
CA PHE A 147 -0.68 -9.95 11.54
C PHE A 147 0.59 -10.80 11.50
N LEU A 148 1.70 -10.26 10.99
CA LEU A 148 2.98 -10.97 10.88
C LEU A 148 3.54 -11.33 12.25
N LYS A 149 3.46 -10.42 13.24
CA LYS A 149 3.87 -10.68 14.63
C LYS A 149 3.15 -11.87 15.25
N GLY A 150 1.88 -12.12 14.88
CA GLY A 150 1.10 -13.27 15.36
C GLY A 150 1.30 -14.56 14.56
N ARG A 151 2.02 -14.52 13.44
CA ARG A 151 2.16 -15.67 12.51
C ARG A 151 3.60 -16.14 12.36
N ILE A 152 4.55 -15.23 12.39
CA ILE A 152 5.97 -15.51 12.16
C ILE A 152 6.66 -15.66 13.51
N LYS A 153 7.30 -16.80 13.72
CA LYS A 153 8.15 -17.03 14.88
C LYS A 153 9.36 -16.10 14.80
N ASP A 154 9.73 -15.50 15.93
CA ASP A 154 10.87 -14.58 16.05
C ASP A 154 10.80 -13.37 15.09
N TYR A 155 9.58 -12.91 14.79
CA TYR A 155 9.33 -11.76 13.93
C TYR A 155 10.04 -10.49 14.43
N GLN A 156 10.83 -9.90 13.53
CA GLN A 156 11.47 -8.59 13.69
C GLN A 156 11.00 -7.66 12.57
N TYR A 157 10.44 -6.50 12.91
CA TYR A 157 9.90 -5.55 11.92
C TYR A 157 10.96 -5.17 10.88
N ASP A 158 12.17 -4.82 11.33
CA ASP A 158 13.19 -4.30 10.42
C ASP A 158 13.76 -5.35 9.45
N GLU A 159 13.70 -6.62 9.84
CA GLU A 159 14.15 -7.74 9.00
C GLU A 159 13.03 -8.21 8.06
N HIS A 160 11.80 -8.29 8.54
CA HIS A 160 10.71 -8.95 7.84
C HIS A 160 9.82 -7.98 7.05
N PHE A 161 9.71 -6.71 7.43
CA PHE A 161 8.88 -5.75 6.70
C PHE A 161 9.69 -5.05 5.60
N GLY A 162 9.24 -5.23 4.36
CA GLY A 162 9.87 -4.72 3.14
C GLY A 162 9.40 -3.32 2.75
N GLY A 163 8.14 -2.97 3.03
CA GLY A 163 7.58 -1.66 2.72
C GLY A 163 6.16 -1.70 2.17
N ALA A 164 5.61 -0.50 1.97
CA ALA A 164 4.33 -0.22 1.32
C ALA A 164 4.57 0.36 -0.07
N LEU A 165 3.91 -0.23 -1.07
CA LEU A 165 4.01 0.16 -2.48
C LEU A 165 2.67 0.66 -2.98
N TYR A 166 2.61 1.90 -3.44
CA TYR A 166 1.44 2.49 -4.05
C TYR A 166 1.70 2.57 -5.55
N LEU A 167 0.96 1.76 -6.30
CA LEU A 167 1.22 1.44 -7.69
C LEU A 167 0.25 2.22 -8.59
N PHE A 168 0.70 3.35 -9.10
CA PHE A 168 -0.07 4.20 -10.02
C PHE A 168 -0.02 3.59 -11.42
N LEU A 169 -1.00 2.72 -11.72
CA LEU A 169 -0.99 1.80 -12.86
C LEU A 169 -0.73 2.47 -14.22
N ARG A 170 -1.17 3.73 -14.38
CA ARG A 170 -1.00 4.50 -15.62
C ARG A 170 0.43 4.97 -15.87
N GLY A 171 1.26 5.03 -14.82
CA GLY A 171 2.68 5.39 -14.90
C GLY A 171 3.64 4.19 -14.96
N LEU A 172 3.13 2.96 -14.74
CA LEU A 172 3.95 1.75 -14.73
C LEU A 172 4.23 1.28 -16.15
N HIS A 173 5.50 1.22 -16.50
CA HIS A 173 5.99 0.66 -17.74
C HIS A 173 7.46 0.23 -17.56
N PRO A 174 7.91 -0.91 -18.12
CA PRO A 174 9.28 -1.41 -17.93
C PRO A 174 10.35 -0.49 -18.52
N ASP A 175 10.01 0.28 -19.56
CA ASP A 175 10.95 1.21 -20.22
C ASP A 175 10.99 2.62 -19.57
N ASN A 176 10.15 2.89 -18.58
CA ASN A 176 10.19 4.17 -17.86
C ASN A 176 11.36 4.20 -16.87
N ASP A 177 11.77 5.40 -16.46
CA ASP A 177 12.76 5.59 -15.40
C ASP A 177 12.35 4.87 -14.12
N ALA A 178 13.32 4.30 -13.40
CA ALA A 178 13.07 3.56 -12.18
C ALA A 178 12.28 4.39 -11.15
N GLY A 179 11.19 3.81 -10.62
CA GLY A 179 10.30 4.48 -9.67
C GLY A 179 9.17 5.31 -10.31
N THR A 180 9.11 5.44 -11.64
CA THR A 180 7.97 6.06 -12.33
C THR A 180 6.69 5.26 -12.03
N GLY A 181 5.66 5.93 -11.53
CA GLY A 181 4.40 5.29 -11.13
C GLY A 181 4.48 4.44 -9.85
N VAL A 182 5.65 4.36 -9.20
CA VAL A 182 5.85 3.59 -7.96
C VAL A 182 6.16 4.56 -6.83
N PHE A 183 5.21 4.72 -5.91
CA PHE A 183 5.47 5.36 -4.63
C PHE A 183 5.80 4.28 -3.60
N ALA A 184 6.96 4.39 -2.94
CA ALA A 184 7.40 3.44 -1.93
C ALA A 184 7.62 4.14 -0.59
N ALA A 185 7.04 3.57 0.48
CA ALA A 185 7.25 4.02 1.84
C ALA A 185 7.61 2.85 2.75
N ARG A 186 8.51 3.10 3.71
CA ARG A 186 8.80 2.14 4.78
C ARG A 186 8.75 2.90 6.11
N PRO A 187 7.58 2.97 6.76
CA PRO A 187 7.44 3.58 8.08
C PRO A 187 8.46 2.98 9.06
N SER A 188 9.02 3.80 9.94
CA SER A 188 9.94 3.31 10.96
C SER A 188 9.20 2.40 11.94
N PHE A 189 9.91 1.43 12.53
CA PHE A 189 9.33 0.60 13.57
C PHE A 189 8.79 1.44 14.72
N ALA A 190 9.53 2.48 15.13
CA ALA A 190 9.13 3.40 16.20
C ALA A 190 7.78 4.09 15.92
N LEU A 191 7.52 4.50 14.67
CA LEU A 191 6.22 5.07 14.29
C LEU A 191 5.11 4.03 14.40
N ILE A 192 5.34 2.84 13.85
CA ILE A 192 4.33 1.77 13.86
C ILE A 192 4.03 1.31 15.28
N GLU A 193 5.02 1.21 16.15
CA GLU A 193 4.84 0.89 17.56
C GLU A 193 4.08 2.01 18.29
N ALA A 194 4.42 3.28 18.05
CA ALA A 194 3.70 4.40 18.65
C ALA A 194 2.22 4.43 18.22
N LEU A 195 1.94 4.14 16.94
CA LEU A 195 0.58 4.01 16.41
C LEU A 195 -0.13 2.80 17.03
N ASP A 196 0.56 1.66 17.17
CA ASP A 196 0.03 0.45 17.80
C ASP A 196 -0.51 0.74 19.20
N GLN A 197 0.25 1.48 20.01
CA GLN A 197 -0.12 1.83 21.39
C GLN A 197 -1.32 2.77 21.49
N VAL A 198 -1.52 3.68 20.53
CA VAL A 198 -2.66 4.62 20.57
C VAL A 198 -3.92 4.04 19.93
N VAL A 199 -3.77 3.07 19.01
CA VAL A 199 -4.89 2.34 18.39
C VAL A 199 -5.33 1.16 19.26
N ALA A 200 -4.41 0.47 19.94
CA ALA A 200 -4.73 -0.55 20.93
C ALA A 200 -4.95 0.08 22.31
N ASN A 201 -6.21 0.36 22.68
CA ASN A 201 -6.60 0.24 24.08
C ASN A 201 -7.09 -1.19 24.31
N VAL A 202 -6.16 -2.15 24.31
CA VAL A 202 -6.43 -3.46 24.92
C VAL A 202 -5.88 -3.36 26.33
N VAL A 203 -6.79 -3.29 27.31
CA VAL A 203 -6.50 -3.49 28.74
C VAL A 203 -5.99 -4.92 28.96
#